data_AF-A0A9E0ZKS4-F1
#
_entry.id   AF-A0A9E0ZKS4-F1
#
_cell.length_a   1.000
_cell.length_b   1.000
_cell.length_c   1.000
_cell.angle_alpha   90.00
_cell.angle_beta   90.00
_cell.angle_gamma   90.00
#
_symmetry.space_group_name_H-M   'P 1'
#
loop_
_entity.id
_entity.type
_entity.pdbx_description
1 polymer ?
#
loop_
_entity_poly.entity_id
_entity_poly.type
_entity_poly.pdbx_seq_one_letter_code
_entity_poly.pdbx_strand_id
1 'polypeptide(L)'
;MNEKTTLQRFCMEEAKFRADEAGYELSEKEMELLAEKFYERSESWIDSEKLEEITENFVEKILQRHSSKSLEELEQYRKIGTVEQCEEAMEKQIAKEAALICEVIPGEKYECPYCGTALTEEDMFAGHCKWCGQAITAPEK
;
A
#
# COMPACT_ATOMS: atom_id res chain seq x y z
N MET A 1 11.09 43.80 11.65
CA MET A 1 11.48 42.65 12.48
C MET A 1 11.76 41.50 11.53
N ASN A 2 13.01 41.05 11.41
CA ASN A 2 13.33 39.85 10.65
C ASN A 2 12.83 38.63 11.44
N GLU A 3 12.06 37.77 10.80
CA GLU A 3 11.72 36.46 11.36
C GLU A 3 12.99 35.61 11.46
N LYS A 4 13.20 34.98 12.62
CA LYS A 4 14.35 34.10 12.86
C LYS A 4 14.18 32.78 12.11
N THR A 5 15.22 32.35 11.40
CA THR A 5 15.24 31.06 10.68
C THR A 5 15.12 29.88 11.65
N THR A 6 14.77 28.69 11.15
CA THR A 6 14.70 27.46 11.97
C THR A 6 16.03 27.17 12.68
N LEU A 7 17.15 27.40 11.98
CA LEU A 7 18.49 27.22 12.54
C LEU A 7 18.81 28.25 13.64
N GLN A 8 18.42 29.51 13.45
CA GLN A 8 18.58 30.55 14.49
C GLN A 8 17.78 30.22 15.76
N ARG A 9 16.57 29.67 15.63
CA ARG A 9 15.77 29.21 16.77
C ARG A 9 16.44 28.06 17.51
N PHE A 10 16.95 27.07 16.77
CA PHE A 10 17.69 25.95 17.35
C PHE A 10 18.94 26.42 18.10
N CYS A 11 19.73 27.33 17.54
CA CYS A 11 20.91 27.90 18.21
C CYS A 11 20.55 28.65 19.50
N MET A 12 19.39 29.33 19.54
CA MET A 12 18.90 29.99 20.75
C MET A 12 18.49 28.99 21.84
N GLU A 13 17.79 27.91 21.47
CA GLU A 13 17.41 26.85 22.40
C GLU A 13 18.64 26.15 22.99
N GLU A 14 19.65 25.88 22.15
CA GLU A 14 20.89 25.24 22.60
C GLU A 14 21.73 26.17 23.50
N ALA A 15 21.80 27.47 23.18
CA ALA A 15 22.50 28.45 24.03
C ALA A 15 21.84 28.54 25.42
N LYS A 16 20.51 28.53 25.47
CA LYS A 16 19.76 28.51 26.73
C LYS A 16 20.02 27.22 27.51
N PHE A 17 19.92 26.06 26.86
CA PHE A 17 20.18 24.76 27.49
C PHE A 17 21.56 24.69 28.15
N ARG A 18 22.61 25.15 27.45
CA ARG A 18 23.99 25.17 27.97
C ARG A 18 24.18 26.15 29.13
N ALA A 19 23.47 27.28 29.12
CA ALA A 19 23.50 28.24 30.21
C ALA A 19 22.84 27.67 31.47
N ASP A 20 21.70 27.00 31.31
CA ASP A 20 21.00 26.31 32.39
C ASP A 20 21.86 25.19 33.01
N GLU A 21 22.54 24.38 32.19
CA GLU A 21 23.49 23.36 32.68
C GLU A 21 24.67 23.95 33.45
N ALA A 22 25.15 25.13 33.04
CA ALA A 22 26.24 25.83 33.70
C ALA A 22 25.78 26.69 34.90
N GLY A 23 24.48 26.74 35.18
CA GLY A 23 23.90 27.51 36.29
C GLY A 23 23.88 29.02 36.06
N TYR A 24 23.91 29.47 34.81
CA TYR A 24 23.81 30.89 34.43
C TYR A 24 22.42 31.23 33.89
N GLU A 25 21.75 32.22 34.48
CA GLU A 25 20.57 32.84 33.87
C GLU A 25 20.99 33.92 32.88
N LEU A 26 20.68 33.70 31.59
CA LEU A 26 20.94 34.67 30.53
C LEU A 26 19.68 35.50 30.23
N SER A 27 19.86 36.79 30.03
CA SER A 27 18.82 37.63 29.46
C SER A 27 18.58 37.31 27.97
N GLU A 28 17.42 37.70 27.46
CA GLU A 28 17.05 37.46 26.05
C GLU A 28 18.09 37.99 25.06
N LYS A 29 18.67 39.17 25.34
CA LYS A 29 19.72 39.78 24.51
C LYS A 29 21.05 39.02 24.56
N GLU A 30 21.39 38.43 25.71
CA GLU A 30 22.61 37.62 25.84
C GLU A 30 22.46 36.28 25.14
N MET A 31 21.27 35.67 25.22
CA MET A 31 20.95 34.46 24.45
C MET A 31 21.00 34.74 22.95
N GLU A 32 20.48 35.88 22.49
CA GLU A 32 20.58 36.28 21.07
C GLU A 32 22.04 36.45 20.63
N LEU A 33 22.86 37.17 21.40
CA LEU A 33 24.27 37.39 21.05
C LEU A 33 25.08 36.08 21.03
N LEU A 34 24.80 35.17 21.97
CA LEU A 34 25.42 33.84 21.99
C LEU A 34 24.96 32.99 20.82
N ALA A 35 23.66 33.00 20.51
CA ALA A 35 23.11 32.27 19.38
C ALA A 35 23.65 32.78 18.04
N GLU A 36 23.85 34.09 17.86
CA GLU A 36 24.47 34.66 16.66
C GLU A 36 25.91 34.17 16.48
N LYS A 37 26.73 34.23 17.53
CA LYS A 37 28.11 33.70 17.49
C LYS A 37 28.14 32.20 17.22
N PHE A 38 27.18 31.46 17.75
CA PHE A 38 27.05 30.03 17.51
C PHE A 38 26.59 29.73 16.09
N TYR A 39 25.68 30.56 15.54
CA TYR A 39 25.19 30.49 14.18
C TYR A 39 26.31 30.75 13.17
N GLU A 40 27.05 31.85 13.31
CA GLU A 40 28.21 32.19 12.48
C GLU A 40 29.26 31.08 12.50
N ARG A 41 29.51 30.51 13.68
CA ARG A 41 30.40 29.36 13.83
C ARG A 41 29.80 28.10 13.21
N SER A 42 28.51 27.84 13.33
CA SER A 42 27.88 26.67 12.72
C SER A 42 27.90 26.73 11.19
N GLU A 43 27.65 27.90 10.58
CA GLU A 43 27.76 28.07 9.12
C GLU A 43 29.19 27.91 8.63
N SER A 44 30.19 28.24 9.46
CA SER A 44 31.60 27.97 9.15
C SER A 44 31.96 26.47 9.20
N TRP A 45 31.15 25.63 9.84
CA TRP A 45 31.39 24.18 10.00
C TRP A 45 30.45 23.34 9.14
N ILE A 46 29.31 23.90 8.73
CA ILE A 46 28.40 23.31 7.77
C ILE A 46 28.99 23.51 6.38
N ASP A 47 29.74 22.52 5.94
CA ASP A 47 30.05 22.36 4.53
C ASP A 47 28.75 22.04 3.78
N SER A 48 28.14 23.05 3.15
CA SER A 48 26.82 22.93 2.53
C SER A 48 26.80 21.85 1.44
N GLU A 49 27.91 21.68 0.72
CA GLU A 49 28.09 20.66 -0.31
C GLU A 49 28.01 19.25 0.29
N LYS A 50 28.62 19.05 1.46
CA LYS A 50 28.56 17.78 2.20
C LYS A 50 27.18 17.49 2.79
N LEU A 51 26.44 18.53 3.16
CA LEU A 51 25.08 18.39 3.70
C LEU A 51 24.07 18.07 2.60
N GLU A 52 24.25 18.66 1.42
CA GLU A 52 23.53 18.29 0.19
C GLU A 52 23.81 16.83 -0.19
N GLU A 53 25.09 16.42 -0.23
CA GLU A 53 25.47 15.02 -0.52
C GLU A 53 24.84 14.02 0.46
N ILE A 54 24.83 14.32 1.77
CA ILE A 54 24.18 13.46 2.78
C ILE A 54 22.67 13.38 2.53
N THR A 55 22.05 14.50 2.20
CA THR A 55 20.60 14.59 1.98
C THR A 55 20.20 13.82 0.73
N GLU A 56 20.92 13.99 -0.37
CA GLU A 56 20.71 13.25 -1.62
C GLU A 56 20.86 11.73 -1.41
N ASN A 57 21.94 11.31 -0.73
CA ASN A 57 22.15 9.90 -0.37
C ASN A 57 21.02 9.33 0.51
N PHE A 58 20.47 10.13 1.41
CA PHE A 58 19.37 9.71 2.27
C PHE A 58 18.07 9.56 1.49
N VAL A 59 17.74 10.54 0.63
CA VAL A 59 16.57 10.49 -0.25
C VAL A 59 16.64 9.31 -1.20
N GLU A 60 17.80 9.05 -1.82
CA GLU A 60 18.00 7.92 -2.73
C GLU A 60 17.75 6.58 -2.02
N LYS A 61 18.29 6.38 -0.81
CA LYS A 61 18.07 5.16 -0.02
C LYS A 61 16.60 4.96 0.37
N ILE A 62 15.87 6.03 0.65
CA ILE A 62 14.43 5.97 0.92
C ILE A 62 13.69 5.52 -0.35
N LEU A 63 13.95 6.17 -1.49
CA LEU A 63 13.31 5.84 -2.76
C LEU A 63 13.58 4.39 -3.19
N GLN A 64 14.82 3.92 -3.08
CA GLN A 64 15.18 2.53 -3.37
C GLN A 64 14.41 1.53 -2.49
N ARG A 65 14.32 1.79 -1.17
CA ARG A 65 13.61 0.91 -0.23
C ARG A 65 12.11 0.84 -0.51
N HIS A 66 11.49 1.97 -0.85
CA HIS A 66 10.07 1.99 -1.20
C HIS A 66 9.81 1.31 -2.54
N SER A 67 10.67 1.56 -3.53
CA SER A 67 10.58 0.91 -4.85
C SER A 67 10.69 -0.61 -4.75
N SER A 68 11.63 -1.14 -3.97
CA SER A 68 11.82 -2.59 -3.83
C SER A 68 10.62 -3.28 -3.17
N LYS A 69 10.05 -2.66 -2.12
CA LYS A 69 8.87 -3.23 -1.43
C LYS A 69 7.64 -3.26 -2.33
N SER A 70 7.38 -2.17 -3.06
CA SER A 70 6.23 -2.10 -3.97
C SER A 70 6.33 -3.11 -5.12
N LEU A 71 7.55 -3.40 -5.61
CA LEU A 71 7.75 -4.41 -6.64
C LEU A 71 7.49 -5.83 -6.10
N GLU A 72 7.97 -6.15 -4.91
CA GLU A 72 7.76 -7.47 -4.30
C GLU A 72 6.27 -7.74 -4.02
N GLU A 73 5.54 -6.76 -3.48
CA GLU A 73 4.09 -6.86 -3.27
C GLU A 73 3.34 -7.06 -4.58
N LEU A 74 3.68 -6.32 -5.64
CA LEU A 74 3.07 -6.49 -6.96
C LEU A 74 3.36 -7.87 -7.56
N GLU A 75 4.56 -8.40 -7.39
CA GLU A 75 4.89 -9.77 -7.81
C GLU A 75 4.09 -10.82 -7.04
N GLN A 76 3.88 -10.62 -5.73
CA GLN A 76 3.03 -11.50 -4.92
C GLN A 76 1.59 -11.49 -5.43
N TYR A 77 1.00 -10.32 -5.72
CA TYR A 77 -0.35 -10.24 -6.30
C TYR A 77 -0.42 -10.90 -7.68
N ARG A 78 0.59 -10.70 -8.55
CA ARG A 78 0.65 -11.35 -9.87
C ARG A 78 0.76 -12.88 -9.80
N LYS A 79 1.35 -13.43 -8.72
CA LYS A 79 1.40 -14.88 -8.49
C LYS A 79 0.04 -15.46 -8.11
N ILE A 80 -0.86 -14.68 -7.50
CA ILE A 80 -2.21 -15.14 -7.12
C ILE A 80 -3.07 -15.30 -8.37
N GLY A 81 -3.02 -14.34 -9.28
CA GLY A 81 -3.76 -14.38 -10.53
C GLY A 81 -3.81 -13.02 -11.23
N THR A 82 -4.43 -13.01 -12.40
CA THR A 82 -4.72 -11.81 -13.17
C THR A 82 -6.12 -11.27 -12.84
N VAL A 83 -6.37 -10.00 -13.15
CA VAL A 83 -7.70 -9.39 -12.99
C VAL A 83 -8.75 -10.17 -13.79
N GLU A 84 -8.42 -10.59 -15.02
CA GLU A 84 -9.28 -11.39 -15.89
C GLU A 84 -9.67 -12.73 -15.24
N GLN A 85 -8.72 -13.42 -14.60
CA GLN A 85 -9.01 -14.65 -13.86
C GLN A 85 -9.93 -14.41 -12.65
N CYS A 86 -9.77 -13.28 -11.95
CA CYS A 86 -10.67 -12.89 -10.87
C CYS A 86 -12.07 -12.59 -11.40
N GLU A 87 -12.19 -11.84 -12.50
CA GLU A 87 -13.47 -11.53 -13.13
C GLU A 87 -14.19 -12.81 -13.61
N GLU A 88 -13.46 -13.73 -14.24
CA GLU A 88 -14.01 -15.02 -14.67
C GLU A 88 -14.47 -15.88 -13.48
N ALA A 89 -13.68 -15.92 -12.39
CA ALA A 89 -14.05 -16.63 -11.17
C ALA A 89 -15.29 -16.01 -10.51
N MET A 90 -15.42 -14.68 -10.52
CA MET A 90 -16.62 -13.99 -10.02
C MET A 90 -17.85 -14.30 -10.87
N GLU A 91 -17.72 -14.26 -12.20
CA GLU A 91 -18.83 -14.58 -13.12
C GLU A 91 -19.31 -16.03 -12.94
N LYS A 92 -18.39 -16.96 -12.69
CA LYS A 92 -18.72 -18.37 -12.38
C LYS A 92 -19.44 -18.54 -11.05
N GLN A 93 -19.32 -17.61 -10.10
CA GLN A 93 -20.04 -17.64 -8.82
C GLN A 93 -21.48 -17.09 -8.92
N ILE A 94 -21.80 -16.38 -10.01
CA ILE A 94 -23.16 -15.90 -10.26
C ILE A 94 -23.99 -17.09 -10.75
N ALA A 95 -25.00 -17.48 -9.97
CA ALA A 95 -25.85 -18.61 -10.33
C ALA A 95 -26.60 -18.36 -11.65
N LYS A 96 -26.56 -19.34 -12.55
CA LYS A 96 -27.29 -19.34 -13.82
C LYS A 96 -28.23 -20.53 -13.89
N GLU A 97 -29.40 -20.31 -14.45
CA GLU A 97 -30.39 -21.36 -14.62
C GLU A 97 -29.90 -22.43 -15.59
N ALA A 98 -29.95 -23.69 -15.17
CA ALA A 98 -29.58 -24.81 -16.02
C ALA A 98 -30.72 -25.14 -17.00
N ALA A 99 -30.37 -25.43 -18.26
CA ALA A 99 -31.36 -25.77 -19.27
C ALA A 99 -31.82 -27.22 -19.09
N LEU A 100 -33.12 -27.47 -19.14
CA LEU A 100 -33.67 -28.82 -19.10
C LEU A 100 -33.65 -29.43 -20.51
N ILE A 101 -32.93 -30.53 -20.68
CA ILE A 101 -32.73 -31.18 -21.99
C ILE A 101 -33.58 -32.44 -22.17
N CYS A 102 -33.88 -33.19 -21.10
CA CYS A 102 -34.72 -34.39 -21.19
C CYS A 102 -35.35 -34.76 -19.84
N GLU A 103 -36.68 -34.79 -19.75
CA GLU A 103 -37.38 -35.25 -18.53
C GLU A 103 -37.65 -36.76 -18.49
N VAL A 104 -37.73 -37.38 -19.67
CA VAL A 104 -38.37 -38.70 -19.85
C VAL A 104 -37.39 -39.86 -19.65
N ILE A 105 -36.09 -39.61 -19.81
CA ILE A 105 -35.04 -40.63 -19.72
C ILE A 105 -34.28 -40.47 -18.40
N PRO A 106 -34.08 -41.55 -17.62
CA PRO A 106 -33.23 -41.50 -16.43
C PRO A 106 -31.77 -41.24 -16.84
N GLY A 107 -31.16 -40.18 -16.30
CA GLY A 107 -29.78 -39.81 -16.62
C GLY A 107 -29.53 -38.31 -16.52
N GLU A 108 -28.76 -37.78 -17.46
CA GLU A 108 -28.42 -36.36 -17.55
C GLU A 108 -29.63 -35.58 -18.09
N LYS A 109 -30.28 -34.82 -17.20
CA LYS A 109 -31.54 -34.10 -17.51
C LYS A 109 -31.33 -32.62 -17.76
N TYR A 110 -30.22 -32.07 -17.28
CA TYR A 110 -29.91 -30.65 -17.34
C TYR A 110 -28.65 -30.40 -18.15
N GLU A 111 -28.47 -29.17 -18.63
CA GLU A 111 -27.29 -28.72 -19.35
C GLU A 111 -26.75 -27.45 -18.71
N CYS A 112 -25.43 -27.41 -18.50
CA CYS A 112 -24.76 -26.24 -17.94
C CYS A 112 -24.83 -25.07 -18.94
N PRO A 113 -25.31 -23.88 -18.53
CA PRO A 113 -25.47 -22.73 -19.43
C PRO A 113 -24.14 -22.12 -19.88
N TYR A 114 -23.02 -22.48 -19.22
CA TYR A 114 -21.70 -21.95 -19.55
C TYR A 114 -20.90 -22.89 -20.47
N CYS A 115 -20.83 -24.19 -20.17
CA CYS A 115 -20.01 -25.15 -20.93
C CYS A 115 -20.81 -26.14 -21.78
N GLY A 116 -22.14 -26.10 -21.74
CA GLY A 116 -23.01 -26.99 -22.52
C GLY A 116 -22.91 -28.47 -22.15
N THR A 117 -22.29 -28.77 -21.00
CA THR A 117 -22.15 -30.16 -20.56
C THR A 117 -23.40 -30.62 -19.83
N ALA A 118 -23.82 -31.84 -20.10
CA ALA A 118 -24.98 -32.45 -19.48
C ALA A 118 -24.72 -32.78 -18.00
N LEU A 119 -25.76 -32.64 -17.18
CA LEU A 119 -25.75 -32.67 -15.72
C LEU A 119 -26.88 -33.56 -15.20
N THR A 120 -26.61 -34.30 -14.13
CA THR A 120 -27.61 -35.09 -13.42
C THR A 120 -28.34 -34.26 -12.36
N GLU A 121 -29.39 -34.83 -11.77
CA GLU A 121 -30.06 -34.20 -10.61
C GLU A 121 -29.12 -34.03 -9.40
N GLU A 122 -28.15 -34.94 -9.22
CA GLU A 122 -27.13 -34.83 -8.17
C GLU A 122 -26.19 -33.65 -8.42
N ASP A 123 -25.77 -33.45 -9.67
CA ASP A 123 -24.94 -32.31 -10.07
C ASP A 123 -25.68 -30.97 -9.87
N MET A 124 -26.98 -30.94 -10.17
CA MET A 124 -27.85 -29.79 -9.89
C MET A 124 -27.97 -29.50 -8.40
N PHE A 125 -28.10 -30.55 -7.58
CA PHE A 125 -28.18 -30.40 -6.12
C PHE A 125 -26.88 -29.85 -5.51
N ALA A 126 -25.73 -30.17 -6.10
CA ALA A 126 -24.44 -29.58 -5.70
C ALA A 126 -24.36 -28.05 -5.96
N GLY A 127 -25.25 -27.51 -6.78
CA GLY A 127 -25.37 -26.08 -7.08
C GLY A 127 -24.24 -25.53 -7.95
N HIS A 128 -23.32 -26.37 -8.43
CA HIS A 128 -22.23 -25.99 -9.32
C HIS A 128 -22.01 -27.07 -10.38
N CYS A 129 -21.72 -26.66 -11.60
CA CYS A 129 -21.30 -27.56 -12.66
C CYS A 129 -19.96 -28.21 -12.28
N LYS A 130 -19.93 -29.55 -12.16
CA LYS A 130 -18.72 -30.33 -11.84
C LYS A 130 -17.57 -30.15 -12.85
N TRP A 131 -17.88 -29.72 -14.07
CA TRP A 131 -16.90 -29.63 -15.16
C TRP A 131 -16.24 -28.25 -15.26
N CYS A 132 -16.99 -27.17 -15.09
CA CYS A 132 -16.48 -25.80 -15.29
C CYS A 132 -16.56 -24.91 -14.05
N GLY A 133 -17.20 -25.38 -12.97
CA GLY A 133 -17.36 -24.65 -11.71
C GLY A 133 -18.42 -23.54 -11.72
N GLN A 134 -19.17 -23.38 -12.81
CA GLN A 134 -20.29 -22.42 -12.89
C GLN A 134 -21.35 -22.75 -11.84
N ALA A 135 -21.71 -21.79 -11.00
CA ALA A 135 -22.85 -21.86 -10.10
C ALA A 135 -24.13 -21.98 -10.93
N ILE A 136 -24.98 -22.92 -10.56
CA ILE A 136 -26.20 -23.27 -11.29
C ILE A 136 -27.40 -23.40 -10.35
N THR A 137 -28.57 -23.07 -10.87
CA THR A 137 -29.86 -23.23 -10.19
C THR A 137 -30.81 -24.03 -11.06
N ALA A 138 -31.73 -24.74 -10.40
CA ALA A 138 -32.80 -25.45 -11.10
C ALA A 138 -33.70 -24.48 -11.86
N PRO A 139 -34.18 -24.87 -13.05
CA PRO A 139 -35.15 -24.08 -13.79
C PRO A 139 -36.46 -23.92 -13.01
N GLU A 140 -37.04 -22.73 -13.08
CA GLU A 140 -38.35 -22.47 -12.47
C GLU A 140 -39.41 -23.28 -13.23
N LYS A 141 -40.23 -24.04 -12.47
CA LYS A 141 -41.28 -24.92 -13.01
C LYS A 141 -42.52 -24.16 -13.46
#